data_AF-A0A5J6PB13-F1
#
_entry.id   AF-A0A5J6PB13-F1
#
_cell.length_a   1.000
_cell.length_b   1.000
_cell.length_c   1.000
_cell.angle_alpha   90.00
_cell.angle_beta   90.00
_cell.angle_gamma   90.00
#
_symmetry.space_group_name_H-M   'P 1'
#
loop_
_entity.id
_entity.type
_entity.pdbx_description
1 polymer ?
#
loop_
_entity_poly.entity_id
_entity_poly.type
_entity_poly.pdbx_seq_one_letter_code
_entity_poly.pdbx_strand_id
1 'polypeptide(L)'
;MKLSRLTPLALAIALNTAPLASGVSPVAWAQTESSPPMDLLSEAQIVQWLGDDPALQGIQARKLALQAQAAQTASSGYEWTASYSRQEREYRQPELAGADKSREWNLELERSLQLPGKGAASRREAQALRQLADADEQAGLRLAITELIDSYLDALHASASLALLQQELAFALANLHAVEYRVKAGDAPALDARLAAAESQALQQELSQAQQAAHNRWTSFRLRYPAASVPAFALALDTSARADDGEKIATESLTTENKPVKSPGSVKSMPVKSMPVNPTVVNWAAANWTVVDSPALQAIPTPRLVDGDLSLWQERLLSQQPALQQADASLKAASAAADKAKRERIPDPSIAVYSGRESFGEESVVGLRLSMPIPGSQRTQAMRQGYAEEAAARADKELLLRSLRAQAENHYRQTHSDYQRWQLATQMTNNLGENARLLHKAYRLGEQDLQGLLLGQQQHTRAALAEVESRVQALRSYYQLQIAAGELNPFASSTPINSSKTLSGNL
;
A
#
# COMPACT_ATOMS: atom_id res chain seq x y z
N MET A 1 -52.93 12.27 37.31
CA MET A 1 -53.55 11.13 38.01
C MET A 1 -53.11 9.82 37.35
N LYS A 2 -52.89 8.81 38.19
CA LYS A 2 -52.51 7.39 37.93
C LYS A 2 -51.02 7.06 37.80
N LEU A 3 -50.49 6.70 38.98
CA LEU A 3 -49.34 5.85 39.28
C LEU A 3 -49.52 4.40 38.83
N SER A 4 -48.39 3.69 38.60
CA SER A 4 -48.04 2.31 39.05
C SER A 4 -46.97 1.72 38.11
N ARG A 5 -45.88 1.01 38.46
CA ARG A 5 -45.23 0.36 39.65
C ARG A 5 -43.79 -0.02 39.15
N LEU A 6 -42.64 0.27 39.79
CA LEU A 6 -41.87 -0.48 40.83
C LEU A 6 -41.93 -2.03 40.67
N THR A 7 -40.88 -2.87 40.60
CA THR A 7 -39.51 -3.02 41.20
C THR A 7 -38.89 -4.36 40.66
N PRO A 8 -37.74 -4.92 41.11
CA PRO A 8 -36.42 -4.38 41.47
C PRO A 8 -35.20 -5.16 40.87
N LEU A 9 -34.02 -4.57 41.10
CA LEU A 9 -32.66 -5.06 40.88
C LEU A 9 -32.26 -6.12 41.94
N ALA A 10 -31.54 -7.19 41.55
CA ALA A 10 -30.90 -8.13 42.48
C ALA A 10 -29.39 -8.17 42.24
N LEU A 11 -28.65 -7.68 43.25
CA LEU A 11 -27.20 -7.70 43.40
C LEU A 11 -26.81 -8.99 44.15
N ALA A 12 -26.03 -9.87 43.53
CA ALA A 12 -25.47 -11.05 44.18
C ALA A 12 -23.96 -10.87 44.36
N ILE A 13 -23.58 -10.64 45.61
CA ILE A 13 -22.20 -10.70 46.12
C ILE A 13 -21.92 -12.17 46.44
N ALA A 14 -20.89 -12.76 45.84
CA ALA A 14 -20.34 -14.03 46.28
C ALA A 14 -18.85 -13.83 46.59
N LEU A 15 -18.52 -13.82 47.88
CA LEU A 15 -17.19 -14.12 48.37
C LEU A 15 -16.93 -15.61 48.12
N ASN A 16 -15.75 -15.96 47.59
CA ASN A 16 -15.16 -17.24 47.94
C ASN A 16 -13.63 -17.17 48.01
N THR A 17 -13.13 -17.85 49.02
CA THR A 17 -11.79 -17.78 49.61
C THR A 17 -10.75 -18.55 48.80
N ALA A 18 -9.57 -17.96 48.62
CA ALA A 18 -8.41 -18.59 48.01
C ALA A 18 -7.65 -19.49 49.00
N PRO A 19 -7.26 -20.72 48.60
CA PRO A 19 -6.11 -21.39 49.18
C PRO A 19 -4.86 -21.16 48.31
N LEU A 20 -3.76 -20.85 48.99
CA LEU A 20 -2.41 -20.86 48.44
C LEU A 20 -2.03 -22.29 48.03
N ALA A 21 -1.88 -22.52 46.73
CA ALA A 21 -1.23 -23.72 46.20
C ALA A 21 -0.32 -23.30 45.04
N SER A 22 0.98 -23.33 45.30
CA SER A 22 2.05 -23.32 44.32
C SER A 22 1.87 -24.51 43.37
N GLY A 23 1.42 -24.23 42.15
CA GLY A 23 1.31 -25.20 41.07
C GLY A 23 1.70 -24.51 39.77
N VAL A 24 2.82 -24.93 39.20
CA VAL A 24 3.32 -24.52 37.89
C VAL A 24 2.24 -24.83 36.85
N SER A 25 1.63 -23.79 36.27
CA SER A 25 0.78 -23.97 35.10
C SER A 25 1.66 -24.34 33.92
N PRO A 26 1.44 -25.48 33.22
CA PRO A 26 2.02 -25.66 31.91
C PRO A 26 1.41 -24.60 30.99
N VAL A 27 2.26 -23.86 30.30
CA VAL A 27 1.88 -23.02 29.16
C VAL A 27 1.16 -23.93 28.17
N ALA A 28 -0.17 -23.84 28.15
CA ALA A 28 -0.96 -24.40 27.09
C ALA A 28 -0.63 -23.59 25.83
N TRP A 29 0.19 -24.17 24.97
CA TRP A 29 0.30 -23.71 23.59
C TRP A 29 -1.10 -23.83 23.01
N ALA A 30 -1.80 -22.71 22.90
CA ALA A 30 -2.97 -22.62 22.04
C ALA A 30 -2.47 -23.08 20.66
N GLN A 31 -2.91 -24.27 20.25
CA GLN A 31 -2.81 -24.69 18.86
C GLN A 31 -3.76 -23.77 18.10
N THR A 32 -3.27 -22.59 17.72
CA THR A 32 -3.81 -21.89 16.57
C THR A 32 -3.68 -22.88 15.42
N GLU A 33 -4.82 -23.34 14.91
CA GLU A 33 -4.92 -24.18 13.74
C GLU A 33 -4.02 -23.60 12.64
N SER A 34 -2.84 -24.19 12.48
CA SER A 34 -1.94 -23.93 11.36
C SER A 34 -2.35 -24.87 10.23
N SER A 35 -3.53 -24.59 9.64
CA SER A 35 -3.62 -24.78 8.20
C SER A 35 -2.91 -23.58 7.58
N PRO A 36 -1.86 -23.77 6.75
CA PRO A 36 -1.27 -22.64 6.07
C PRO A 36 -2.39 -21.99 5.24
N PRO A 37 -2.63 -20.67 5.33
CA PRO A 37 -3.36 -20.03 4.26
C PRO A 37 -2.50 -20.27 3.02
N MET A 38 -3.07 -21.04 2.11
CA MET A 38 -2.51 -21.33 0.79
C MET A 38 -2.26 -20.00 0.02
N ASP A 39 -2.85 -18.89 0.47
CA ASP A 39 -2.73 -17.54 -0.07
C ASP A 39 -2.05 -16.58 0.95
N LEU A 40 -1.31 -15.60 0.45
CA LEU A 40 -0.45 -14.68 1.22
C LEU A 40 -1.25 -13.82 2.21
N LEU A 41 -2.37 -13.25 1.73
CA LEU A 41 -3.34 -12.48 2.52
C LEU A 41 -4.73 -12.81 2.01
N SER A 42 -5.69 -12.99 2.91
CA SER A 42 -7.10 -13.12 2.53
C SER A 42 -7.67 -11.77 2.09
N GLU A 43 -8.69 -11.80 1.24
CA GLU A 43 -9.43 -10.58 0.84
C GLU A 43 -9.94 -9.79 2.04
N ALA A 44 -10.43 -10.48 3.08
CA ALA A 44 -10.88 -9.85 4.32
C ALA A 44 -9.75 -9.11 5.05
N GLN A 45 -8.54 -9.68 5.09
CA GLN A 45 -7.37 -9.01 5.65
C GLN A 45 -6.97 -7.79 4.83
N ILE A 46 -7.00 -7.88 3.50
CA ILE A 46 -6.69 -6.73 2.62
C ILE A 46 -7.65 -5.57 2.89
N VAL A 47 -8.96 -5.83 2.96
CA VAL A 47 -9.97 -4.80 3.30
C VAL A 47 -9.72 -4.22 4.68
N GLN A 48 -9.48 -5.08 5.68
CA GLN A 48 -9.24 -4.66 7.05
C GLN A 48 -7.99 -3.79 7.17
N TRP A 49 -6.88 -4.17 6.53
CA TRP A 49 -5.59 -3.50 6.65
C TRP A 49 -5.54 -2.20 5.85
N LEU A 50 -6.26 -2.12 4.73
CA LEU A 50 -6.43 -0.88 3.97
C LEU A 50 -7.46 0.08 4.58
N GLY A 51 -8.32 -0.39 5.49
CA GLY A 51 -9.43 0.41 6.03
C GLY A 51 -9.04 1.78 6.58
N ASP A 52 -7.86 1.87 7.20
CA ASP A 52 -7.32 3.11 7.77
C ASP A 52 -6.25 3.79 6.88
N ASP A 53 -5.98 3.29 5.67
CA ASP A 53 -4.94 3.84 4.78
C ASP A 53 -5.34 5.25 4.28
N PRO A 54 -4.52 6.30 4.50
CA PRO A 54 -4.75 7.64 3.93
C PRO A 54 -4.92 7.64 2.40
N ALA A 55 -4.37 6.64 1.69
CA ALA A 55 -4.58 6.49 0.26
C ALA A 55 -6.07 6.29 -0.09
N LEU A 56 -6.83 5.53 0.72
CA LEU A 56 -8.28 5.34 0.51
C LEU A 56 -9.04 6.66 0.71
N GLN A 57 -8.66 7.46 1.69
CA GLN A 57 -9.25 8.79 1.90
C GLN A 57 -9.00 9.71 0.70
N GLY A 58 -7.78 9.68 0.15
CA GLY A 58 -7.43 10.42 -1.06
C GLY A 58 -8.24 9.99 -2.29
N ILE A 59 -8.43 8.68 -2.45
CA ILE A 59 -9.27 8.10 -3.53
C ILE A 59 -10.72 8.58 -3.39
N GLN A 60 -11.30 8.48 -2.19
CA GLN A 60 -12.66 8.94 -1.91
C GLN A 60 -12.82 10.44 -2.13
N ALA A 61 -11.87 11.25 -1.66
CA ALA A 61 -11.88 12.70 -1.87
C ALA A 61 -11.84 13.07 -3.36
N ARG A 62 -11.04 12.35 -4.18
CA ARG A 62 -10.99 12.58 -5.63
C ARG A 62 -12.30 12.18 -6.32
N LYS A 63 -12.91 11.06 -5.90
CA LYS A 63 -14.24 10.67 -6.38
C LYS A 63 -15.30 11.71 -6.04
N LEU A 64 -15.34 12.20 -4.81
CA LEU A 64 -16.26 13.26 -4.39
C LEU A 64 -16.05 14.56 -5.17
N ALA A 65 -14.79 14.94 -5.44
CA ALA A 65 -14.48 16.12 -6.25
C ALA A 65 -15.02 15.99 -7.69
N LEU A 66 -14.82 14.85 -8.35
CA LEU A 66 -15.37 14.59 -9.69
C LEU A 66 -16.90 14.52 -9.69
N GLN A 67 -17.51 13.95 -8.64
CA GLN A 67 -18.96 13.95 -8.48
C GLN A 67 -19.55 15.35 -8.26
N ALA A 68 -18.88 16.20 -7.48
CA ALA A 68 -19.26 17.59 -7.29
C ALA A 68 -19.14 18.37 -8.60
N GLN A 69 -18.07 18.17 -9.36
CA GLN A 69 -17.90 18.74 -10.71
C GLN A 69 -19.01 18.27 -11.66
N ALA A 70 -19.37 16.98 -11.61
CA ALA A 70 -20.49 16.45 -12.39
C ALA A 70 -21.83 17.08 -11.96
N ALA A 71 -22.06 17.29 -10.67
CA ALA A 71 -23.27 17.95 -10.16
C ALA A 71 -23.35 19.42 -10.61
N GLN A 72 -22.24 20.15 -10.52
CA GLN A 72 -22.13 21.52 -11.05
C GLN A 72 -22.35 21.57 -12.57
N THR A 73 -21.82 20.58 -13.29
CA THR A 73 -22.00 20.50 -14.74
C THR A 73 -23.45 20.20 -15.12
N ALA A 74 -24.14 19.36 -14.34
CA ALA A 74 -25.54 19.02 -14.55
C ALA A 74 -26.50 20.15 -14.14
N SER A 75 -26.09 21.02 -13.21
CA SER A 75 -26.94 22.10 -12.73
C SER A 75 -27.12 23.18 -13.81
N SER A 76 -28.28 23.84 -13.76
CA SER A 76 -28.60 24.93 -14.66
C SER A 76 -28.02 26.23 -14.10
N GLY A 77 -26.95 26.76 -14.71
CA GLY A 77 -26.39 28.08 -14.38
C GLY A 77 -27.29 29.29 -14.71
N TYR A 78 -28.52 29.04 -15.16
CA TYR A 78 -29.54 30.05 -15.44
C TYR A 78 -30.27 30.41 -14.15
N GLU A 79 -29.65 31.26 -13.34
CA GLU A 79 -30.24 31.79 -12.10
C GLU A 79 -31.08 33.04 -12.39
N TRP A 80 -31.98 33.36 -11.47
CA TRP A 80 -32.72 34.63 -11.50
C TRP A 80 -31.81 35.73 -10.93
N THR A 81 -31.62 36.81 -11.67
CA THR A 81 -30.94 38.01 -11.20
C THR A 81 -31.97 39.08 -10.88
N ALA A 82 -31.98 39.54 -9.63
CA ALA A 82 -32.82 40.64 -9.19
C ALA A 82 -31.97 41.89 -9.02
N SER A 83 -32.29 42.94 -9.75
CA SER A 83 -31.61 44.23 -9.69
C SER A 83 -32.58 45.30 -9.20
N TYR A 84 -32.19 46.06 -8.20
CA TYR A 84 -32.92 47.22 -7.73
C TYR A 84 -32.00 48.44 -7.81
N SER A 85 -32.46 49.48 -8.49
CA SER A 85 -31.76 50.76 -8.57
C SER A 85 -32.69 51.88 -8.15
N ARG A 86 -32.13 52.87 -7.45
CA ARG A 86 -32.81 54.11 -7.07
C ARG A 86 -31.89 55.27 -7.39
N GLN A 87 -32.40 56.25 -8.11
CA GLN A 87 -31.64 57.40 -8.58
C GLN A 87 -32.36 58.69 -8.20
N GLU A 88 -31.60 59.69 -7.76
CA GLU A 88 -32.10 61.05 -7.54
C GLU A 88 -31.38 61.98 -8.53
N ARG A 89 -32.16 62.77 -9.29
CA ARG A 89 -31.64 63.67 -10.33
C ARG A 89 -32.07 65.10 -10.02
N GLU A 90 -31.09 65.99 -9.93
CA GLU A 90 -31.30 67.43 -9.73
C GLU A 90 -31.05 68.16 -11.06
N TYR A 91 -32.04 68.93 -11.52
CA TYR A 91 -31.97 69.61 -12.82
C TYR A 91 -31.54 71.07 -12.62
N ARG A 92 -30.40 71.46 -13.22
CA ARG A 92 -29.87 72.84 -13.14
C ARG A 92 -30.23 73.73 -14.33
N GLN A 93 -31.06 73.24 -15.26
CA GLN A 93 -31.45 74.00 -16.46
C GLN A 93 -32.67 74.89 -16.18
N PRO A 94 -32.61 76.19 -16.52
CA PRO A 94 -33.66 77.16 -16.19
C PRO A 94 -34.97 77.01 -17.00
N GLU A 95 -34.98 76.18 -18.06
CA GLU A 95 -36.17 75.90 -18.89
C GLU A 95 -37.13 74.86 -18.28
N LEU A 96 -36.68 74.10 -17.26
CA LEU A 96 -37.45 73.11 -16.50
C LEU A 96 -37.84 73.63 -15.10
N ALA A 97 -37.99 74.94 -14.96
CA ALA A 97 -38.30 75.62 -13.69
C ALA A 97 -39.68 75.19 -13.16
N GLY A 98 -39.69 74.22 -12.25
CA GLY A 98 -40.90 73.63 -11.65
C GLY A 98 -40.71 72.24 -11.07
N ALA A 99 -39.61 71.55 -11.41
CA ALA A 99 -39.33 70.20 -10.92
C ALA A 99 -37.86 70.07 -10.47
N ASP A 100 -37.57 70.49 -9.23
CA ASP A 100 -36.21 70.63 -8.72
C ASP A 100 -35.48 69.28 -8.54
N LYS A 101 -36.20 68.18 -8.30
CA LYS A 101 -35.63 66.85 -8.03
C LYS A 101 -36.53 65.73 -8.56
N SER A 102 -35.98 64.83 -9.39
CA SER A 102 -36.62 63.56 -9.76
C SER A 102 -36.09 62.42 -8.88
N ARG A 103 -37.00 61.53 -8.44
CA ARG A 103 -36.66 60.30 -7.75
C ARG A 103 -37.19 59.13 -8.56
N GLU A 104 -36.28 58.39 -9.14
CA GLU A 104 -36.56 57.25 -9.99
C GLU A 104 -36.18 55.97 -9.25
N TRP A 105 -36.97 54.93 -9.44
CA TRP A 105 -36.63 53.58 -8.98
C TRP A 105 -36.96 52.60 -10.08
N ASN A 106 -36.10 51.59 -10.22
CA ASN A 106 -36.28 50.49 -11.15
C ASN A 106 -36.03 49.18 -10.39
N LEU A 107 -36.91 48.22 -10.60
CA LEU A 107 -36.77 46.83 -10.20
C LEU A 107 -36.76 45.98 -11.46
N GLU A 108 -35.74 45.15 -11.63
CA GLU A 108 -35.57 44.27 -12.78
C GLU A 108 -35.34 42.83 -12.29
N LEU A 109 -36.07 41.89 -12.89
CA LEU A 109 -35.90 40.45 -12.72
C LEU A 109 -35.50 39.87 -14.06
N GLU A 110 -34.25 39.41 -14.18
CA GLU A 110 -33.70 38.83 -15.40
C GLU A 110 -33.42 37.33 -15.22
N ARG A 111 -33.60 36.57 -16.30
CA ARG A 111 -33.18 35.17 -16.40
C ARG A 111 -32.75 34.84 -17.82
N SER A 112 -31.65 34.12 -17.95
CA SER A 112 -31.21 33.56 -19.22
C SER A 112 -32.06 32.33 -19.61
N LEU A 113 -32.43 32.22 -20.89
CA LEU A 113 -33.27 31.15 -21.45
C LEU A 113 -32.39 30.13 -22.16
N GLN A 114 -32.30 28.92 -21.62
CA GLN A 114 -31.46 27.87 -22.20
C GLN A 114 -32.00 27.41 -23.57
N LEU A 115 -31.17 27.52 -24.60
CA LEU A 115 -31.49 26.98 -25.93
C LEU A 115 -31.60 25.44 -25.91
N PRO A 116 -32.46 24.85 -26.78
CA PRO A 116 -32.69 23.42 -26.80
C PRO A 116 -31.40 22.62 -27.04
N GLY A 117 -31.26 21.49 -26.36
CA GLY A 117 -30.12 20.57 -26.50
C GLY A 117 -28.88 20.91 -25.66
N LYS A 118 -28.75 22.13 -25.12
CA LYS A 118 -27.64 22.51 -24.22
C LYS A 118 -27.70 21.78 -22.88
N GLY A 119 -28.87 21.74 -22.23
CA GLY A 119 -29.04 21.01 -20.97
C GLY A 119 -28.83 19.50 -21.11
N ALA A 120 -29.17 18.93 -22.28
CA ALA A 120 -28.86 17.53 -22.59
C ALA A 120 -27.35 17.29 -22.82
N ALA A 121 -26.61 18.28 -23.32
CA ALA A 121 -25.14 18.24 -23.42
C ALA A 121 -24.50 18.25 -22.03
N SER A 122 -24.91 19.20 -21.19
CA SER A 122 -24.47 19.32 -19.80
C SER A 122 -24.71 18.05 -19.00
N ARG A 123 -25.90 17.44 -19.11
CA ARG A 123 -26.19 16.15 -18.45
C ARG A 123 -25.33 14.99 -18.97
N ARG A 124 -25.01 14.97 -20.26
CA ARG A 124 -24.12 13.94 -20.84
C ARG A 124 -22.69 14.08 -20.35
N GLU A 125 -22.15 15.29 -20.31
CA GLU A 125 -20.83 15.57 -19.73
C GLU A 125 -20.80 15.19 -18.24
N ALA A 126 -21.82 15.59 -17.47
CA ALA A 126 -21.94 15.20 -16.07
C ALA A 126 -21.99 13.68 -15.87
N GLN A 127 -22.70 12.94 -16.73
CA GLN A 127 -22.74 11.48 -16.66
C GLN A 127 -21.37 10.87 -16.96
N ALA A 128 -20.65 11.39 -17.95
CA ALA A 128 -19.30 10.93 -18.27
C ALA A 128 -18.29 11.23 -17.14
N LEU A 129 -18.41 12.38 -16.48
CA LEU A 129 -17.60 12.72 -15.29
C LEU A 129 -17.86 11.77 -14.11
N ARG A 130 -19.11 11.31 -13.91
CA ARG A 130 -19.40 10.28 -12.89
C ARG A 130 -18.76 8.94 -13.23
N GLN A 131 -18.83 8.51 -14.50
CA GLN A 131 -18.15 7.30 -14.96
C GLN A 131 -16.63 7.40 -14.79
N LEU A 132 -16.06 8.59 -15.03
CA LEU A 132 -14.65 8.84 -14.76
C LEU A 132 -14.33 8.73 -13.27
N ALA A 133 -15.19 9.27 -12.40
CA ALA A 133 -15.01 9.16 -10.95
C ALA A 133 -14.99 7.71 -10.46
N ASP A 134 -15.87 6.85 -10.99
CA ASP A 134 -15.92 5.44 -10.64
C ASP A 134 -14.70 4.67 -11.18
N ALA A 135 -14.26 4.98 -12.41
CA ALA A 135 -13.07 4.35 -13.00
C ALA A 135 -11.76 4.77 -12.30
N ASP A 136 -11.65 6.05 -11.92
CA ASP A 136 -10.55 6.59 -11.13
C ASP A 136 -10.44 5.90 -9.76
N GLU A 137 -11.57 5.65 -9.10
CA GLU A 137 -11.61 4.94 -7.83
C GLU A 137 -11.11 3.51 -7.97
N GLN A 138 -11.60 2.77 -8.97
CA GLN A 138 -11.16 1.39 -9.22
C GLN A 138 -9.66 1.30 -9.52
N ALA A 139 -9.12 2.26 -10.29
CA ALA A 139 -7.68 2.35 -10.54
C ALA A 139 -6.88 2.65 -9.25
N GLY A 140 -7.37 3.56 -8.41
CA GLY A 140 -6.76 3.87 -7.12
C GLY A 140 -6.76 2.68 -6.16
N LEU A 141 -7.88 1.97 -6.04
CA LEU A 141 -8.00 0.78 -5.17
C LEU A 141 -7.03 -0.32 -5.60
N ARG A 142 -6.88 -0.55 -6.90
CA ARG A 142 -5.92 -1.52 -7.44
C ARG A 142 -4.48 -1.20 -7.04
N LEU A 143 -4.09 0.07 -7.17
CA LEU A 143 -2.76 0.52 -6.76
C LEU A 143 -2.53 0.33 -5.26
N ALA A 144 -3.54 0.64 -4.43
CA ALA A 144 -3.47 0.44 -2.98
C ALA A 144 -3.27 -1.04 -2.60
N ILE A 145 -3.99 -1.97 -3.25
CA ILE A 145 -3.82 -3.41 -3.03
C ILE A 145 -2.42 -3.86 -3.44
N THR A 146 -1.94 -3.42 -4.61
CA THR A 146 -0.61 -3.78 -5.13
C THR A 146 0.48 -3.37 -4.15
N GLU A 147 0.42 -2.13 -3.67
CA GLU A 147 1.37 -1.55 -2.74
C GLU A 147 1.34 -2.22 -1.35
N LEU A 148 0.16 -2.63 -0.87
CA LEU A 148 0.03 -3.43 0.34
C LEU A 148 0.77 -4.76 0.21
N ILE A 149 0.49 -5.51 -0.86
CA ILE A 149 1.11 -6.82 -1.09
C ILE A 149 2.63 -6.68 -1.25
N ASP A 150 3.07 -5.69 -2.03
CA ASP A 150 4.48 -5.45 -2.29
C ASP A 150 5.25 -5.12 -1.00
N SER A 151 4.70 -4.25 -0.16
CA SER A 151 5.32 -3.88 1.13
C SER A 151 5.31 -5.02 2.15
N TYR A 152 4.26 -5.86 2.16
CA TYR A 152 4.21 -7.05 3.02
C TYR A 152 5.26 -8.10 2.60
N LEU A 153 5.38 -8.37 1.29
CA LEU A 153 6.39 -9.28 0.74
C LEU A 153 7.82 -8.79 1.03
N ASP A 154 8.08 -7.48 0.95
CA ASP A 154 9.37 -6.88 1.31
C ASP A 154 9.73 -7.14 2.78
N ALA A 155 8.75 -7.00 3.69
CA ALA A 155 8.96 -7.23 5.11
C ALA A 155 9.19 -8.71 5.44
N LEU A 156 8.45 -9.61 4.78
CA LEU A 156 8.67 -11.06 4.87
C LEU A 156 10.05 -11.47 4.36
N HIS A 157 10.47 -10.94 3.20
CA HIS A 157 11.80 -11.19 2.64
C HIS A 157 12.89 -10.81 3.64
N ALA A 158 12.85 -9.59 4.17
CA ALA A 158 13.86 -9.10 5.11
C ALA A 158 13.94 -9.96 6.38
N SER A 159 12.79 -10.43 6.89
CA SER A 159 12.77 -11.34 8.06
C SER A 159 13.28 -12.73 7.75
N ALA A 160 13.02 -13.27 6.56
CA ALA A 160 13.56 -14.56 6.13
C ALA A 160 15.08 -14.49 5.92
N SER A 161 15.60 -13.42 5.30
CA SER A 161 17.05 -13.19 5.17
C SER A 161 17.74 -13.08 6.53
N LEU A 162 17.13 -12.34 7.47
CA LEU A 162 17.62 -12.24 8.85
C LEU A 162 17.69 -13.62 9.52
N ALA A 163 16.64 -14.43 9.39
CA ALA A 163 16.62 -15.76 9.99
C ALA A 163 17.71 -16.68 9.42
N LEU A 164 17.99 -16.62 8.10
CA LEU A 164 19.09 -17.40 7.49
C LEU A 164 20.46 -16.96 8.02
N LEU A 165 20.70 -15.65 8.15
CA LEU A 165 21.96 -15.13 8.66
C LEU A 165 22.18 -15.45 10.15
N GLN A 166 21.12 -15.49 10.96
CA GLN A 166 21.20 -15.95 12.35
C GLN A 166 21.66 -17.41 12.44
N GLN A 167 21.17 -18.26 11.53
CA GLN A 167 21.56 -19.67 11.47
C GLN A 167 23.03 -19.83 11.05
N GLU A 168 23.46 -19.08 10.04
CA GLU A 168 24.85 -19.08 9.58
C GLU A 168 25.81 -18.61 10.68
N LEU A 169 25.48 -17.51 11.38
CA LEU A 169 26.30 -17.03 12.48
C LEU A 169 26.39 -18.06 13.62
N ALA A 170 25.28 -18.70 13.99
CA ALA A 170 25.28 -19.75 15.00
C ALA A 170 26.18 -20.93 14.61
N PHE A 171 26.16 -21.33 13.33
CA PHE A 171 27.05 -22.36 12.79
C PHE A 171 28.52 -21.92 12.81
N ALA A 172 28.82 -20.69 12.39
CA ALA A 172 30.18 -20.14 12.40
C ALA A 172 30.77 -20.05 13.82
N LEU A 173 29.98 -19.61 14.81
CA LEU A 173 30.40 -19.54 16.22
C LEU A 173 30.66 -20.94 16.81
N ALA A 174 29.82 -21.92 16.49
CA ALA A 174 30.03 -23.30 16.92
C ALA A 174 31.34 -23.88 16.34
N ASN A 175 31.64 -23.60 15.08
CA ASN A 175 32.89 -24.01 14.44
C ASN A 175 34.10 -23.28 15.03
N LEU A 176 34.00 -21.98 15.29
CA LEU A 176 35.07 -21.23 15.96
C LEU A 176 35.41 -21.86 17.31
N HIS A 177 34.40 -22.14 18.14
CA HIS A 177 34.62 -22.77 19.45
C HIS A 177 35.27 -24.16 19.32
N ALA A 178 34.84 -24.97 18.35
CA ALA A 178 35.44 -26.28 18.10
C ALA A 178 36.91 -26.18 17.66
N VAL A 179 37.24 -25.23 16.78
CA VAL A 179 38.60 -25.00 16.30
C VAL A 179 39.50 -24.46 17.42
N GLU A 180 39.01 -23.52 18.23
CA GLU A 180 39.76 -23.01 19.39
C GLU A 180 40.11 -24.11 20.39
N TYR A 181 39.18 -25.04 20.63
CA TYR A 181 39.45 -26.19 21.49
C TYR A 181 40.57 -27.08 20.92
N ARG A 182 40.54 -27.37 19.61
CA ARG A 182 41.59 -28.15 18.93
C ARG A 182 42.94 -27.46 18.93
N VAL A 183 42.98 -26.14 18.77
CA VAL A 183 44.21 -25.34 18.86
C VAL A 183 44.79 -25.40 20.27
N LYS A 184 43.95 -25.31 21.31
CA LYS A 184 44.39 -25.47 22.73
C LYS A 184 44.92 -26.86 23.03
N ALA A 185 44.37 -27.89 22.38
CA ALA A 185 44.86 -29.27 22.46
C ALA A 185 46.17 -29.50 21.69
N GLY A 186 46.56 -28.57 20.80
CA GLY A 186 47.73 -28.70 19.94
C GLY A 186 47.47 -29.46 18.63
N ASP A 187 46.21 -29.83 18.35
CA ASP A 187 45.79 -30.68 17.23
C ASP A 187 45.34 -29.88 15.99
N ALA A 188 45.41 -28.54 16.03
CA ALA A 188 45.07 -27.66 14.91
C ALA A 188 45.94 -26.39 14.92
N PRO A 189 46.24 -25.80 13.75
CA PRO A 189 47.04 -24.60 13.64
C PRO A 189 46.27 -23.35 14.11
N ALA A 190 46.97 -22.40 14.74
CA ALA A 190 46.38 -21.12 15.17
C ALA A 190 45.79 -20.28 14.02
N LEU A 191 46.20 -20.54 12.78
CA LEU A 191 45.64 -19.92 11.58
C LEU A 191 44.15 -20.25 11.40
N ASP A 192 43.74 -21.49 11.67
CA ASP A 192 42.36 -21.94 11.51
C ASP A 192 41.41 -21.21 12.45
N ALA A 193 41.85 -20.97 13.70
CA ALA A 193 41.07 -20.16 14.65
C ALA A 193 40.91 -18.72 14.18
N ARG A 194 41.96 -18.12 13.59
CA ARG A 194 41.89 -16.74 13.06
C ARG A 194 40.95 -16.65 11.87
N LEU A 195 40.95 -17.66 10.99
CA LEU A 195 40.05 -17.73 9.85
C LEU A 195 38.59 -17.86 10.31
N ALA A 196 38.29 -18.79 11.23
CA ALA A 196 36.95 -18.95 11.78
C ALA A 196 36.48 -17.69 12.54
N ALA A 197 37.38 -17.01 13.25
CA ALA A 197 37.08 -15.77 13.94
C ALA A 197 36.73 -14.65 12.95
N ALA A 198 37.49 -14.49 11.87
CA ALA A 198 37.22 -13.49 10.84
C ALA A 198 35.87 -13.72 10.15
N GLU A 199 35.50 -14.97 9.84
CA GLU A 199 34.19 -15.30 9.25
C GLU A 199 33.04 -14.94 10.20
N SER A 200 33.13 -15.34 11.48
CA SER A 200 32.10 -15.00 12.47
C SER A 200 31.92 -13.49 12.66
N GLN A 201 33.01 -12.71 12.59
CA GLN A 201 32.97 -11.25 12.67
C GLN A 201 32.30 -10.63 11.43
N ALA A 202 32.58 -11.13 10.24
CA ALA A 202 31.94 -10.67 9.00
C ALA A 202 30.42 -10.96 9.02
N LEU A 203 30.03 -12.18 9.41
CA LEU A 203 28.64 -12.57 9.55
C LEU A 203 27.90 -11.74 10.61
N GLN A 204 28.55 -11.36 11.69
CA GLN A 204 27.93 -10.51 12.70
C GLN A 204 27.66 -9.09 12.19
N GLN A 205 28.51 -8.55 11.33
CA GLN A 205 28.26 -7.27 10.65
C GLN A 205 27.08 -7.39 9.67
N GLU A 206 27.05 -8.43 8.84
CA GLU A 206 25.96 -8.67 7.89
C GLU A 206 24.62 -8.88 8.61
N LEU A 207 24.63 -9.62 9.72
CA LEU A 207 23.47 -9.82 10.57
C LEU A 207 22.93 -8.49 11.13
N SER A 208 23.81 -7.60 11.60
CA SER A 208 23.38 -6.29 12.12
C SER A 208 22.67 -5.43 11.07
N GLN A 209 23.12 -5.51 9.81
CA GLN A 209 22.47 -4.82 8.69
C GLN A 209 21.11 -5.45 8.37
N ALA A 210 21.04 -6.79 8.35
CA ALA A 210 19.79 -7.51 8.12
C ALA A 210 18.75 -7.25 9.22
N GLN A 211 19.19 -7.13 10.48
CA GLN A 211 18.35 -6.74 11.61
C GLN A 211 17.73 -5.35 11.40
N GLN A 212 18.55 -4.36 11.06
CA GLN A 212 18.08 -3.00 10.77
C GLN A 212 17.13 -2.98 9.57
N ALA A 213 17.44 -3.72 8.51
CA ALA A 213 16.58 -3.83 7.34
C ALA A 213 15.20 -4.41 7.70
N ALA A 214 15.16 -5.53 8.41
CA ALA A 214 13.91 -6.16 8.85
C ALA A 214 13.09 -5.24 9.78
N HIS A 215 13.75 -4.61 10.76
CA HIS A 215 13.13 -3.65 11.66
C HIS A 215 12.50 -2.47 10.90
N ASN A 216 13.26 -1.88 9.98
CA ASN A 216 12.79 -0.74 9.19
C ASN A 216 11.60 -1.13 8.29
N ARG A 217 11.63 -2.30 7.64
CA ARG A 217 10.53 -2.77 6.79
C ARG A 217 9.25 -2.98 7.57
N TRP A 218 9.29 -3.65 8.72
CA TRP A 218 8.10 -3.82 9.57
C TRP A 218 7.63 -2.51 10.19
N THR A 219 8.55 -1.62 10.57
CA THR A 219 8.17 -0.31 11.10
C THR A 219 7.45 0.52 10.05
N SER A 220 7.99 0.64 8.84
CA SER A 220 7.32 1.33 7.73
C SER A 220 5.98 0.69 7.38
N PHE A 221 5.90 -0.64 7.35
CA PHE A 221 4.65 -1.36 7.09
C PHE A 221 3.57 -1.03 8.15
N ARG A 222 3.90 -1.10 9.44
CA ARG A 222 2.97 -0.82 10.55
C ARG A 222 2.56 0.65 10.63
N LEU A 223 3.47 1.56 10.28
CA LEU A 223 3.16 2.99 10.24
C LEU A 223 2.09 3.29 9.18
N ARG A 224 2.13 2.59 8.04
CA ARG A 224 1.15 2.76 6.97
C ARG A 224 -0.12 1.94 7.18
N TYR A 225 -0.02 0.73 7.72
CA TYR A 225 -1.15 -0.17 7.96
C TYR A 225 -1.28 -0.53 9.45
N PRO A 226 -1.80 0.37 10.31
CA PRO A 226 -1.87 0.14 11.75
C PRO A 226 -2.75 -1.04 12.17
N ALA A 227 -3.78 -1.35 11.38
CA ALA A 227 -4.68 -2.49 11.59
C ALA A 227 -4.05 -3.83 11.19
N ALA A 228 -2.87 -3.82 10.55
CA ALA A 228 -2.21 -5.03 10.08
C ALA A 228 -1.60 -5.83 11.24
N SER A 229 -1.85 -7.14 11.25
CA SER A 229 -1.19 -8.04 12.20
C SER A 229 0.21 -8.38 11.70
N VAL A 230 1.19 -8.22 12.59
CA VAL A 230 2.56 -8.68 12.32
C VAL A 230 2.64 -10.16 12.68
N PRO A 231 3.21 -11.02 11.83
CA PRO A 231 3.41 -12.42 12.17
C PRO A 231 4.22 -12.57 13.47
N ALA A 232 3.87 -13.56 14.29
CA ALA A 232 4.51 -13.77 15.59
C ALA A 232 6.04 -13.96 15.49
N PHE A 233 6.53 -14.59 14.41
CA PHE A 233 7.96 -14.76 14.19
C PHE A 233 8.69 -13.44 13.94
N ALA A 234 8.06 -12.49 13.24
CA ALA A 234 8.66 -11.18 12.97
C ALA A 234 8.76 -10.35 14.25
N LEU A 235 7.77 -10.43 15.13
CA LEU A 235 7.82 -9.83 16.47
C LEU A 235 8.95 -10.44 17.31
N ALA A 236 9.12 -11.76 17.27
CA ALA A 236 10.20 -12.43 17.99
C ALA A 236 11.59 -11.99 17.51
N LEU A 237 11.79 -11.90 16.19
CA LEU A 237 13.05 -11.43 15.59
C LEU A 237 13.38 -9.97 15.98
N ASP A 238 12.38 -9.09 16.02
CA ASP A 238 12.55 -7.68 16.41
C ASP A 238 12.92 -7.51 17.90
N THR A 239 12.28 -8.28 18.79
CA THR A 239 12.60 -8.23 20.23
C THR A 239 14.02 -8.72 20.55
N SER A 240 14.52 -9.70 19.78
CA SER A 240 15.90 -10.18 19.93
C SER A 240 16.96 -9.12 19.57
N ALA A 241 16.68 -8.27 18.58
CA ALA A 241 17.56 -7.16 18.21
C ALA A 241 17.64 -6.09 19.30
N ARG A 242 16.50 -5.79 19.94
CA ARG A 242 16.42 -4.77 21.01
C ARG A 242 17.14 -5.19 22.30
N ALA A 243 17.24 -6.49 22.56
CA ALA A 243 17.96 -7.03 23.73
C ALA A 243 19.48 -6.89 23.58
N ASP A 244 20.03 -7.11 22.39
CA ASP A 244 21.47 -7.04 22.10
C ASP A 244 22.01 -5.59 22.16
N ASP A 245 21.19 -4.61 21.76
CA ASP A 245 21.50 -3.18 21.94
C ASP A 245 21.43 -2.75 23.42
N GLY A 246 20.45 -3.26 24.17
CA GLY A 246 20.31 -2.98 25.61
C GLY A 246 21.46 -3.53 26.45
N GLU A 247 21.98 -4.71 26.09
CA GLU A 247 23.13 -5.33 26.75
C GLU A 247 24.44 -4.58 26.43
N LYS A 248 24.61 -4.09 25.18
CA LYS A 248 25.73 -3.21 24.81
C LYS A 248 25.73 -1.88 25.57
N ILE A 249 24.56 -1.24 25.72
CA ILE A 249 24.41 0.01 26.49
C ILE A 249 24.71 -0.21 27.98
N ALA A 250 24.36 -1.38 28.53
CA ALA A 250 24.68 -1.75 29.91
C ALA A 250 26.19 -2.04 30.12
N THR A 251 26.90 -2.53 29.10
CA THR A 251 28.36 -2.74 29.18
C THR A 251 29.19 -1.47 28.99
N GLU A 252 28.71 -0.46 28.25
CA GLU A 252 29.40 0.83 28.11
C GLU A 252 29.22 1.78 29.31
N SER A 253 28.22 1.54 30.16
CA SER A 253 27.91 2.42 31.32
C SER A 253 28.66 2.06 32.61
N LEU A 254 29.60 1.11 32.58
CA LEU A 254 30.40 0.68 33.76
C LEU A 254 31.88 1.09 33.73
N THR A 255 32.32 1.94 32.81
CA THR A 255 33.70 2.44 32.73
C THR A 255 33.80 3.97 32.80
N THR A 256 33.22 4.58 33.83
CA THR A 256 33.63 5.93 34.25
C THR A 256 33.51 6.09 35.76
N GLU A 257 34.57 5.74 36.49
CA GLU A 257 34.84 6.39 37.76
C GLU A 257 36.35 6.68 37.88
N ASN A 258 36.66 7.98 37.83
CA ASN A 258 37.99 8.54 37.83
C ASN A 258 38.39 8.88 39.27
N LYS A 259 39.52 8.38 39.76
CA LYS A 259 40.23 8.96 40.91
C LYS A 259 41.75 8.97 40.64
N PRO A 260 42.47 10.07 40.94
CA PRO A 260 43.86 10.23 40.54
C PRO A 260 44.84 9.75 41.63
N VAL A 261 46.08 9.41 41.24
CA VAL A 261 47.38 9.89 41.82
C VAL A 261 48.58 8.96 41.52
N LYS A 262 49.65 9.59 40.97
CA LYS A 262 51.13 9.33 40.99
C LYS A 262 51.77 8.03 40.45
N SER A 263 52.79 8.24 39.59
CA SER A 263 53.84 7.32 39.12
C SER A 263 54.99 7.13 40.14
N PRO A 264 56.01 6.27 39.89
CA PRO A 264 56.02 4.94 39.26
C PRO A 264 56.77 3.91 40.14
N GLY A 265 56.36 2.64 40.12
CA GLY A 265 57.03 1.57 40.88
C GLY A 265 56.75 0.18 40.31
N SER A 266 57.81 -0.47 39.84
CA SER A 266 57.88 -1.84 39.34
C SER A 266 57.13 -2.87 40.21
N VAL A 267 56.12 -3.57 39.67
CA VAL A 267 55.64 -4.85 40.22
C VAL A 267 55.17 -5.81 39.13
N LYS A 268 55.80 -6.99 39.17
CA LYS A 268 55.41 -8.36 38.79
C LYS A 268 54.04 -8.63 38.13
N SER A 269 54.12 -9.46 37.11
CA SER A 269 53.07 -10.30 36.51
C SER A 269 52.25 -11.10 37.54
N MET A 270 50.91 -11.03 37.44
CA MET A 270 49.96 -12.07 37.86
C MET A 270 48.65 -11.95 37.04
N PRO A 271 47.87 -13.04 36.90
CA PRO A 271 47.10 -13.35 35.70
C PRO A 271 45.73 -12.66 35.67
N VAL A 272 45.26 -12.35 34.46
CA VAL A 272 43.88 -11.92 34.24
C VAL A 272 42.96 -13.11 34.53
N LYS A 273 42.17 -12.94 35.59
CA LYS A 273 41.12 -13.85 36.02
C LYS A 273 40.01 -13.85 34.97
N SER A 274 39.91 -14.92 34.20
CA SER A 274 38.74 -15.20 33.36
C SER A 274 37.51 -15.32 34.26
N MET A 275 36.55 -14.41 34.14
CA MET A 275 35.22 -14.56 34.71
C MET A 275 34.22 -14.92 33.60
N PRO A 276 33.19 -15.71 33.94
CA PRO A 276 32.48 -16.54 32.99
C PRO A 276 31.49 -15.70 32.19
N VAL A 277 31.55 -15.81 30.87
CA VAL A 277 30.40 -15.53 30.02
C VAL A 277 29.33 -16.54 30.42
N ASN A 278 28.17 -16.06 30.84
CA ASN A 278 27.04 -16.87 31.27
C ASN A 278 26.63 -17.81 30.13
N PRO A 279 26.97 -19.12 30.19
CA PRO A 279 26.55 -20.03 29.16
C PRO A 279 25.15 -20.46 29.56
N THR A 280 24.14 -19.85 28.97
CA THR A 280 22.86 -20.56 28.86
C THR A 280 23.21 -21.82 28.07
N VAL A 281 23.34 -22.94 28.78
CA VAL A 281 23.80 -24.22 28.27
C VAL A 281 22.80 -24.71 27.24
N VAL A 282 22.97 -24.25 25.99
CA VAL A 282 22.51 -25.02 24.84
C VAL A 282 23.39 -26.25 24.85
N ASN A 283 22.78 -27.41 25.05
CA ASN A 283 23.44 -28.70 24.97
C ASN A 283 23.95 -28.90 23.52
N TRP A 284 25.15 -28.37 23.25
CA TRP A 284 25.77 -28.20 21.93
C TRP A 284 26.20 -29.53 21.28
N ALA A 285 26.20 -30.62 22.04
CA ALA A 285 26.42 -31.98 21.55
C ALA A 285 25.14 -32.64 21.01
N ALA A 286 23.97 -32.10 21.35
CA ALA A 286 22.64 -32.61 20.95
C ALA A 286 21.84 -31.59 20.11
N ALA A 287 22.46 -30.48 19.69
CA ALA A 287 21.85 -29.57 18.73
C ALA A 287 21.64 -30.33 17.41
N ASN A 288 20.42 -30.81 17.21
CA ASN A 288 19.97 -31.41 15.98
C ASN A 288 20.16 -30.33 14.90
N TRP A 289 21.20 -30.46 14.07
CA TRP A 289 21.54 -29.53 12.99
C TRP A 289 20.48 -29.47 11.86
N THR A 290 19.30 -30.05 12.10
CA THR A 290 18.12 -29.96 11.25
C THR A 290 17.39 -28.67 11.55
N VAL A 291 17.87 -27.61 10.92
CA VAL A 291 17.41 -26.21 11.01
C VAL A 291 16.26 -25.92 10.01
N VAL A 292 15.48 -26.95 9.64
CA VAL A 292 14.43 -26.83 8.62
C VAL A 292 13.17 -26.09 9.12
N ASP A 293 13.07 -25.79 10.42
CA ASP A 293 11.85 -25.29 11.05
C ASP A 293 11.88 -23.82 11.50
N SER A 294 12.62 -22.95 10.81
CA SER A 294 12.50 -21.51 11.10
C SER A 294 11.11 -21.01 10.71
N PRO A 295 10.30 -20.47 11.65
CA PRO A 295 8.95 -20.03 11.34
C PRO A 295 8.93 -18.89 10.32
N ALA A 296 10.02 -18.12 10.18
CA ALA A 296 10.18 -17.10 9.15
C ALA A 296 10.28 -17.70 7.74
N LEU A 297 10.96 -18.83 7.59
CA LEU A 297 11.11 -19.54 6.31
C LEU A 297 9.83 -20.28 5.91
N GLN A 298 9.05 -20.72 6.90
CA GLN A 298 7.74 -21.34 6.70
C GLN A 298 6.64 -20.32 6.40
N ALA A 299 6.81 -19.06 6.81
CA ALA A 299 5.80 -18.01 6.65
C ALA A 299 5.66 -17.48 5.21
N ILE A 300 6.70 -17.56 4.39
CA ILE A 300 6.58 -17.25 2.97
C ILE A 300 5.84 -18.42 2.32
N PRO A 301 4.70 -18.22 1.63
CA PRO A 301 3.97 -19.31 0.99
C PRO A 301 4.74 -19.86 -0.23
N THR A 302 4.39 -21.06 -0.69
CA THR A 302 4.99 -21.62 -1.91
C THR A 302 4.40 -20.95 -3.16
N PRO A 303 5.24 -20.46 -4.10
CA PRO A 303 4.75 -19.92 -5.36
C PRO A 303 3.99 -20.97 -6.17
N ARG A 304 2.98 -20.53 -6.92
CA ARG A 304 2.21 -21.38 -7.83
C ARG A 304 2.43 -20.97 -9.27
N LEU A 305 2.37 -21.95 -10.15
CA LEU A 305 2.34 -21.68 -11.58
C LEU A 305 0.98 -21.08 -11.95
N VAL A 306 1.00 -20.10 -12.84
CA VAL A 306 -0.21 -19.53 -13.41
C VAL A 306 -0.83 -20.52 -14.40
N ASP A 307 -2.12 -20.84 -14.21
CA ASP A 307 -2.86 -21.71 -15.11
C ASP A 307 -3.32 -20.99 -16.38
N GLY A 308 -3.34 -21.70 -17.51
CA GLY A 308 -3.88 -21.20 -18.78
C GLY A 308 -2.83 -20.59 -19.72
N ASP A 309 -3.23 -20.45 -20.98
CA ASP A 309 -2.37 -19.97 -22.07
C ASP A 309 -2.30 -18.43 -22.12
N LEU A 310 -1.24 -17.91 -22.75
CA LEU A 310 -0.98 -16.47 -22.91
C LEU A 310 -2.17 -15.74 -23.54
N SER A 311 -2.81 -16.33 -24.54
CA SER A 311 -3.95 -15.74 -25.26
C SER A 311 -5.11 -15.38 -24.32
N LEU A 312 -5.45 -16.30 -23.42
CA LEU A 312 -6.50 -16.14 -22.42
C LEU A 312 -6.12 -15.07 -21.38
N TRP A 313 -4.86 -15.02 -20.94
CA TRP A 313 -4.39 -13.98 -20.03
C TRP A 313 -4.35 -12.59 -20.67
N GLN A 314 -3.96 -12.47 -21.93
CA GLN A 314 -4.00 -11.19 -22.65
C GLN A 314 -5.43 -10.65 -22.74
N GLU A 315 -6.42 -11.49 -23.04
CA GLU A 315 -7.82 -11.08 -23.11
C GLU A 315 -8.35 -10.63 -21.73
N ARG A 316 -8.03 -11.38 -20.66
CA ARG A 316 -8.41 -11.03 -19.28
C ARG A 316 -7.78 -9.72 -18.83
N LEU A 317 -6.47 -9.57 -19.02
CA LEU A 317 -5.73 -8.37 -18.64
C LEU A 317 -6.28 -7.13 -19.35
N LEU A 318 -6.64 -7.23 -20.64
CA LEU A 318 -7.21 -6.09 -21.38
C LEU A 318 -8.66 -5.78 -20.99
N SER A 319 -9.49 -6.79 -20.73
CA SER A 319 -10.91 -6.60 -20.40
C SER A 319 -11.14 -6.03 -19.00
N GLN A 320 -10.27 -6.34 -18.05
CA GLN A 320 -10.41 -5.97 -16.64
C GLN A 320 -9.45 -4.86 -16.17
N GLN A 321 -8.79 -4.12 -17.08
CA GLN A 321 -7.79 -3.12 -16.70
C GLN A 321 -8.42 -1.75 -16.33
N PRO A 322 -8.29 -1.26 -15.08
CA PRO A 322 -8.86 -0.01 -14.63
C PRO A 322 -8.21 1.19 -15.31
N ALA A 323 -6.92 1.11 -15.63
CA ALA A 323 -6.26 2.18 -16.38
C ALA A 323 -6.90 2.38 -17.78
N LEU A 324 -7.32 1.29 -18.42
CA LEU A 324 -8.03 1.38 -19.71
C LEU A 324 -9.46 1.89 -19.52
N GLN A 325 -10.17 1.43 -18.47
CA GLN A 325 -11.51 1.92 -18.12
C GLN A 325 -11.49 3.42 -17.77
N GLN A 326 -10.44 3.88 -17.08
CA GLN A 326 -10.19 5.28 -16.75
C GLN A 326 -9.95 6.11 -18.01
N ALA A 327 -9.10 5.63 -18.93
CA ALA A 327 -8.85 6.28 -20.22
C ALA A 327 -10.10 6.30 -21.11
N ASP A 328 -10.92 5.26 -21.05
CA ASP A 328 -12.23 5.22 -21.73
C ASP A 328 -13.20 6.25 -21.17
N ALA A 329 -13.26 6.36 -19.84
CA ALA A 329 -14.12 7.33 -19.17
C ALA A 329 -13.63 8.77 -19.37
N SER A 330 -12.31 9.00 -19.41
CA SER A 330 -11.73 10.32 -19.68
C SER A 330 -12.00 10.77 -21.12
N LEU A 331 -11.89 9.87 -22.11
CA LEU A 331 -12.29 10.14 -23.49
C LEU A 331 -13.78 10.45 -23.61
N LYS A 332 -14.64 9.71 -22.90
CA LYS A 332 -16.09 10.00 -22.85
C LYS A 332 -16.37 11.37 -22.24
N ALA A 333 -15.65 11.76 -21.19
CA ALA A 333 -15.78 13.08 -20.57
C ALA A 333 -15.31 14.19 -21.53
N ALA A 334 -14.15 14.04 -22.16
CA ALA A 334 -13.60 14.99 -23.12
C ALA A 334 -14.49 15.16 -24.36
N SER A 335 -14.98 14.05 -24.93
CA SER A 335 -15.92 14.10 -26.07
C SER A 335 -17.24 14.79 -25.69
N ALA A 336 -17.80 14.51 -24.51
CA ALA A 336 -19.01 15.18 -24.04
C ALA A 336 -18.80 16.67 -23.77
N ALA A 337 -17.63 17.06 -23.24
CA ALA A 337 -17.24 18.45 -23.05
C ALA A 337 -17.08 19.19 -24.40
N ALA A 338 -16.45 18.57 -25.40
CA ALA A 338 -16.35 19.10 -26.77
C ALA A 338 -17.75 19.31 -27.40
N ASP A 339 -18.64 18.32 -27.21
CA ASP A 339 -20.03 18.36 -27.67
C ASP A 339 -20.82 19.54 -27.05
N LYS A 340 -20.59 19.81 -25.76
CA LYS A 340 -21.15 20.97 -25.06
C LYS A 340 -20.55 22.27 -25.57
N ALA A 341 -19.22 22.37 -25.70
CA ALA A 341 -18.54 23.56 -26.21
C ALA A 341 -19.02 23.94 -27.63
N LYS A 342 -19.30 22.95 -28.47
CA LYS A 342 -19.92 23.13 -29.79
C LYS A 342 -21.32 23.77 -29.69
N ARG A 343 -22.16 23.32 -28.75
CA ARG A 343 -23.52 23.86 -28.54
C ARG A 343 -23.50 25.24 -27.88
N GLU A 344 -22.47 25.53 -27.09
CA GLU A 344 -22.22 26.86 -26.52
C GLU A 344 -21.74 27.89 -27.55
N ARG A 345 -21.55 27.53 -28.82
CA ARG A 345 -21.20 28.52 -29.85
C ARG A 345 -22.26 29.62 -29.99
N ILE A 346 -23.53 29.27 -29.80
CA ILE A 346 -24.65 30.21 -29.85
C ILE A 346 -24.96 30.63 -28.40
N PRO A 347 -24.83 31.92 -28.05
CA PRO A 347 -25.19 32.42 -26.72
C PRO A 347 -26.67 32.19 -26.41
N ASP A 348 -27.02 32.05 -25.14
CA ASP A 348 -28.42 32.00 -24.73
C ASP A 348 -28.99 33.41 -24.65
N PRO A 349 -30.22 33.65 -25.11
CA PRO A 349 -30.91 34.92 -24.89
C PRO A 349 -31.31 35.06 -23.42
N SER A 350 -31.34 36.28 -22.90
CA SER A 350 -31.94 36.61 -21.60
C SER A 350 -33.24 37.38 -21.77
N ILE A 351 -34.17 37.11 -20.86
CA ILE A 351 -35.42 37.85 -20.73
C ILE A 351 -35.43 38.54 -19.37
N ALA A 352 -35.71 39.83 -19.35
CA ALA A 352 -35.88 40.59 -18.14
C ALA A 352 -37.26 41.25 -18.12
N VAL A 353 -37.91 41.18 -16.96
CA VAL A 353 -39.12 41.94 -16.64
C VAL A 353 -38.68 43.07 -15.73
N TYR A 354 -38.97 44.31 -16.09
CA TYR A 354 -38.66 45.45 -15.25
C TYR A 354 -39.89 46.31 -14.99
N SER A 355 -39.93 46.91 -13.81
CA SER A 355 -40.95 47.85 -13.38
C SER A 355 -40.27 49.02 -12.70
N GLY A 356 -40.74 50.24 -12.97
CA GLY A 356 -40.17 51.42 -12.35
C GLY A 356 -41.05 52.65 -12.48
N ARG A 357 -40.58 53.73 -11.88
CA ARG A 357 -41.14 55.07 -12.07
C ARG A 357 -40.12 55.99 -12.72
N GLU A 358 -40.57 56.71 -13.73
CA GLU A 358 -39.79 57.67 -14.52
C GLU A 358 -40.47 59.05 -14.46
N SER A 359 -39.77 60.11 -14.91
CA SER A 359 -40.33 61.47 -15.08
C SER A 359 -41.01 62.04 -13.82
N PHE A 360 -40.22 62.38 -12.79
CA PHE A 360 -40.71 63.06 -11.57
C PHE A 360 -41.80 62.31 -10.79
N GLY A 361 -41.98 61.01 -11.05
CA GLY A 361 -42.92 60.14 -10.35
C GLY A 361 -44.33 60.11 -10.95
N GLU A 362 -44.55 60.75 -12.10
CA GLU A 362 -45.85 60.76 -12.79
C GLU A 362 -46.03 59.62 -13.79
N GLU A 363 -44.94 58.96 -14.22
CA GLU A 363 -44.99 57.85 -15.15
C GLU A 363 -44.55 56.54 -14.48
N SER A 364 -45.34 55.48 -14.69
CA SER A 364 -44.95 54.12 -14.32
C SER A 364 -44.70 53.30 -15.58
N VAL A 365 -43.54 52.66 -15.65
CA VAL A 365 -43.15 51.81 -16.79
C VAL A 365 -43.09 50.37 -16.33
N VAL A 366 -43.73 49.48 -17.09
CA VAL A 366 -43.54 48.03 -17.00
C VAL A 366 -43.11 47.56 -18.38
N GLY A 367 -41.98 46.87 -18.46
CA GLY A 367 -41.38 46.49 -19.73
C GLY A 367 -40.80 45.09 -19.73
N LEU A 368 -40.67 44.55 -20.93
CA LEU A 368 -39.95 43.32 -21.23
C LEU A 368 -38.70 43.67 -22.02
N ARG A 369 -37.54 43.17 -21.58
CA ARG A 369 -36.26 43.30 -22.29
C ARG A 369 -35.80 41.93 -22.73
N LEU A 370 -35.51 41.78 -24.02
CA LEU A 370 -34.84 40.60 -24.57
C LEU A 370 -33.43 41.02 -24.95
N SER A 371 -32.43 40.29 -24.47
CA SER A 371 -31.03 40.53 -24.80
C SER A 371 -30.38 39.24 -25.29
N MET A 372 -29.46 39.32 -26.24
CA MET A 372 -28.70 38.16 -26.70
C MET A 372 -27.29 38.61 -27.12
N PRO A 373 -26.22 38.05 -26.54
CA PRO A 373 -24.87 38.36 -26.98
C PRO A 373 -24.63 37.92 -28.42
N ILE A 374 -23.87 38.72 -29.18
CA ILE A 374 -23.41 38.34 -30.52
C ILE A 374 -22.27 37.32 -30.36
N PRO A 375 -22.30 36.17 -31.07
CA PRO A 375 -21.25 35.17 -30.96
C PRO A 375 -19.88 35.75 -31.37
N GLY A 376 -18.86 35.48 -30.55
CA GLY A 376 -17.50 35.99 -30.74
C GLY A 376 -16.43 34.90 -30.95
N SER A 377 -15.19 35.34 -31.16
CA SER A 377 -14.03 34.46 -31.36
C SER A 377 -13.74 33.58 -30.13
N GLN A 378 -13.95 34.08 -28.92
CA GLN A 378 -13.71 33.34 -27.67
C GLN A 378 -14.46 32.00 -27.62
N ARG A 379 -15.76 31.98 -27.93
CA ARG A 379 -16.58 30.74 -27.97
C ARG A 379 -16.13 29.79 -29.09
N THR A 380 -15.65 30.35 -30.20
CA THR A 380 -15.08 29.54 -31.29
C THR A 380 -13.76 28.89 -30.87
N GLN A 381 -12.90 29.61 -30.14
CA GLN A 381 -11.65 29.05 -29.61
C GLN A 381 -11.92 28.01 -28.51
N ALA A 382 -12.89 28.23 -27.63
CA ALA A 382 -13.30 27.24 -26.62
C ALA A 382 -13.77 25.92 -27.26
N MET A 383 -14.55 25.99 -28.36
CA MET A 383 -14.93 24.80 -29.13
C MET A 383 -13.72 24.11 -29.78
N ARG A 384 -12.77 24.87 -30.34
CA ARG A 384 -11.53 24.31 -30.90
C ARG A 384 -10.66 23.64 -29.84
N GLN A 385 -10.57 24.25 -28.66
CA GLN A 385 -9.90 23.68 -27.50
C GLN A 385 -10.54 22.35 -27.10
N GLY A 386 -11.87 22.30 -26.98
CA GLY A 386 -12.57 21.05 -26.63
C GLY A 386 -12.31 19.91 -27.62
N TYR A 387 -12.29 20.19 -28.93
CA TYR A 387 -11.92 19.17 -29.93
C TYR A 387 -10.45 18.75 -29.84
N ALA A 388 -9.54 19.66 -29.52
CA ALA A 388 -8.14 19.33 -29.31
C ALA A 388 -7.95 18.44 -28.07
N GLU A 389 -8.67 18.73 -26.98
CA GLU A 389 -8.68 17.91 -25.75
C GLU A 389 -9.27 16.52 -26.01
N GLU A 390 -10.36 16.39 -26.79
CA GLU A 390 -10.90 15.09 -27.22
C GLU A 390 -9.86 14.29 -28.03
N ALA A 391 -9.20 14.94 -28.99
CA ALA A 391 -8.17 14.30 -29.81
C ALA A 391 -6.97 13.84 -28.99
N ALA A 392 -6.54 14.64 -28.00
CA ALA A 392 -5.50 14.28 -27.05
C ALA A 392 -5.90 13.05 -26.21
N ALA A 393 -7.10 13.06 -25.60
CA ALA A 393 -7.59 11.93 -24.82
C ALA A 393 -7.71 10.64 -25.65
N ARG A 394 -8.06 10.76 -26.95
CA ARG A 394 -8.08 9.61 -27.86
C ARG A 394 -6.68 9.07 -28.12
N ALA A 395 -5.71 9.94 -28.39
CA ALA A 395 -4.32 9.55 -28.61
C ALA A 395 -3.71 8.90 -27.35
N ASP A 396 -4.00 9.45 -26.16
CA ASP A 396 -3.54 8.91 -24.88
C ASP A 396 -4.08 7.49 -24.64
N LYS A 397 -5.37 7.27 -24.89
CA LYS A 397 -5.98 5.93 -24.83
C LYS A 397 -5.32 4.97 -25.81
N GLU A 398 -5.09 5.38 -27.06
CA GLU A 398 -4.46 4.53 -28.07
C GLU A 398 -3.02 4.16 -27.69
N LEU A 399 -2.25 5.11 -27.17
CA LEU A 399 -0.90 4.88 -26.66
C LEU A 399 -0.93 3.91 -25.48
N LEU A 400 -1.85 4.11 -24.53
CA LEU A 400 -2.03 3.23 -23.38
C LEU A 400 -2.41 1.82 -23.81
N LEU A 401 -3.31 1.65 -24.78
CA LEU A 401 -3.69 0.33 -25.26
C LEU A 401 -2.50 -0.42 -25.89
N ARG A 402 -1.63 0.30 -26.62
CA ARG A 402 -0.41 -0.28 -27.21
C ARG A 402 0.58 -0.69 -26.13
N SER A 403 0.79 0.16 -25.12
CA SER A 403 1.71 -0.15 -24.01
C SER A 403 1.19 -1.31 -23.17
N LEU A 404 -0.12 -1.35 -22.86
CA LEU A 404 -0.74 -2.44 -22.11
C LEU A 404 -0.65 -3.79 -22.84
N ARG A 405 -0.81 -3.82 -24.17
CA ARG A 405 -0.62 -5.05 -24.96
C ARG A 405 0.81 -5.59 -24.86
N ALA A 406 1.81 -4.70 -24.98
CA ALA A 406 3.21 -5.09 -24.84
C ALA A 406 3.54 -5.52 -23.40
N GLN A 407 2.97 -4.83 -22.40
CA GLN A 407 3.15 -5.15 -20.99
C GLN A 407 2.48 -6.47 -20.61
N ALA A 408 1.29 -6.79 -21.12
CA ALA A 408 0.56 -8.00 -20.78
C ALA A 408 1.35 -9.28 -21.12
N GLU A 409 1.97 -9.33 -22.30
CA GLU A 409 2.85 -10.44 -22.68
C GLU A 409 4.08 -10.53 -21.77
N ASN A 410 4.70 -9.39 -21.47
CA ASN A 410 5.85 -9.34 -20.58
C ASN A 410 5.49 -9.79 -19.16
N HIS A 411 4.38 -9.34 -18.59
CA HIS A 411 3.93 -9.74 -17.25
C HIS A 411 3.70 -11.26 -17.18
N TYR A 412 2.98 -11.84 -18.14
CA TYR A 412 2.76 -13.28 -18.18
C TYR A 412 4.07 -14.07 -18.27
N ARG A 413 4.96 -13.70 -19.20
CA ARG A 413 6.27 -14.37 -19.37
C ARG A 413 7.16 -14.19 -18.14
N GLN A 414 7.11 -13.02 -17.52
CA GLN A 414 7.86 -12.72 -16.31
C GLN A 414 7.40 -13.61 -15.16
N THR A 415 6.09 -13.75 -14.92
CA THR A 415 5.56 -14.62 -13.87
C THR A 415 5.97 -16.08 -14.08
N HIS A 416 5.89 -16.59 -15.31
CA HIS A 416 6.32 -17.96 -15.62
C HIS A 416 7.84 -18.15 -15.43
N SER A 417 8.63 -17.15 -15.83
CA SER A 417 10.09 -17.16 -15.65
C SER A 417 10.48 -17.06 -14.18
N ASP A 418 9.79 -16.25 -13.38
CA ASP A 418 10.04 -16.12 -11.94
C ASP A 418 9.78 -17.43 -11.21
N TYR A 419 8.69 -18.12 -11.56
CA TYR A 419 8.40 -19.44 -11.04
C TYR A 419 9.52 -20.45 -11.38
N GLN A 420 9.98 -20.49 -12.63
CA GLN A 420 11.08 -21.36 -13.05
C GLN A 420 12.40 -21.01 -12.33
N ARG A 421 12.69 -19.72 -12.16
CA ARG A 421 13.87 -19.25 -11.41
C ARG A 421 13.83 -19.71 -9.97
N TRP A 422 12.67 -19.61 -9.32
CA TRP A 422 12.48 -20.15 -7.98
C TRP A 422 12.72 -21.66 -7.93
N GLN A 423 12.14 -22.43 -8.86
CA GLN A 423 12.36 -23.89 -8.90
C GLN A 423 13.84 -24.27 -9.03
N LEU A 424 14.58 -23.56 -9.89
CA LEU A 424 16.02 -23.77 -10.07
C LEU A 424 16.80 -23.38 -8.81
N ALA A 425 16.46 -22.25 -8.18
CA ALA A 425 17.09 -21.80 -6.94
C ALA A 425 16.84 -22.81 -5.81
N THR A 426 15.62 -23.35 -5.66
CA THR A 426 15.30 -24.40 -4.70
C THR A 426 16.15 -25.65 -4.93
N GLN A 427 16.28 -26.11 -6.18
CA GLN A 427 17.13 -27.27 -6.51
C GLN A 427 18.60 -27.00 -6.16
N MET A 428 19.11 -25.81 -6.48
CA MET A 428 20.48 -25.40 -6.17
C MET A 428 20.75 -25.39 -4.67
N THR A 429 19.85 -24.79 -3.88
CA THR A 429 19.95 -24.75 -2.42
C THR A 429 19.93 -26.14 -1.80
N ASN A 430 19.07 -27.04 -2.29
CA ASN A 430 19.03 -28.42 -1.82
C ASN A 430 20.35 -29.16 -2.11
N ASN A 431 20.89 -29.02 -3.32
CA ASN A 431 22.15 -29.65 -3.72
C ASN A 431 23.34 -29.11 -2.92
N LEU A 432 23.41 -27.79 -2.74
CA LEU A 432 24.46 -27.15 -1.96
C LEU A 432 24.33 -27.42 -0.47
N GLY A 433 23.10 -27.56 0.05
CA GLY A 433 22.85 -27.96 1.43
C GLY A 433 23.36 -29.38 1.73
N GLU A 434 23.09 -30.33 0.84
CA GLU A 434 23.66 -31.68 1.00
C GLU A 434 25.18 -31.68 0.84
N ASN A 435 25.73 -30.91 -0.10
CA ASN A 435 27.17 -30.77 -0.25
C ASN A 435 27.82 -30.17 1.03
N ALA A 436 27.27 -29.09 1.57
CA ALA A 436 27.74 -28.46 2.80
C ALA A 436 27.69 -29.43 3.99
N ARG A 437 26.65 -30.26 4.08
CA ARG A 437 26.52 -31.33 5.08
C ARG A 437 27.60 -32.42 4.91
N LEU A 438 27.89 -32.84 3.68
CA LEU A 438 28.96 -33.79 3.39
C LEU A 438 30.35 -33.21 3.69
N LEU A 439 30.61 -31.95 3.33
CA LEU A 439 31.85 -31.23 3.63
C LEU A 439 32.07 -31.11 5.15
N HIS A 440 31.02 -30.82 5.90
CA HIS A 440 31.09 -30.81 7.37
C HIS A 440 31.42 -32.19 7.94
N LYS A 441 30.84 -33.26 7.38
CA LYS A 441 31.17 -34.63 7.77
C LYS A 441 32.63 -34.98 7.43
N ALA A 442 33.11 -34.65 6.23
CA ALA A 442 34.48 -34.89 5.79
C ALA A 442 35.50 -34.12 6.66
N TYR A 443 35.20 -32.86 7.01
CA TYR A 443 36.00 -32.07 7.95
C TYR A 443 36.11 -32.74 9.32
N ARG A 444 34.99 -33.25 9.86
CA ARG A 444 34.99 -33.99 11.14
C ARG A 444 35.79 -35.30 11.08
N LEU A 445 35.91 -35.91 9.91
CA LEU A 445 36.73 -37.11 9.68
C LEU A 445 38.20 -36.78 9.35
N GLY A 446 38.55 -35.50 9.22
CA GLY A 446 39.89 -35.06 8.84
C GLY A 446 40.21 -35.22 7.35
N GLU A 447 39.21 -35.53 6.51
CA GLU A 447 39.37 -35.71 5.06
C GLU A 447 39.30 -34.38 4.30
N GLN A 448 38.75 -33.32 4.92
CA GLN A 448 38.62 -31.98 4.34
C GLN A 448 39.18 -30.92 5.30
N ASP A 449 39.72 -29.83 4.75
CA ASP A 449 40.23 -28.70 5.50
C ASP A 449 39.11 -27.72 5.93
N LEU A 450 39.44 -26.81 6.86
CA LEU A 450 38.49 -25.80 7.35
C LEU A 450 38.05 -24.84 6.23
N GLN A 451 38.97 -24.49 5.32
CA GLN A 451 38.68 -23.56 4.22
C GLN A 451 37.61 -24.15 3.28
N GLY A 452 37.73 -25.43 2.93
CA GLY A 452 36.73 -26.13 2.13
C GLY A 452 35.36 -26.21 2.80
N LEU A 453 35.31 -26.39 4.13
CA LEU A 453 34.07 -26.33 4.90
C LEU A 453 33.42 -24.94 4.84
N LEU A 454 34.18 -23.88 5.15
CA LEU A 454 33.67 -22.51 5.18
C LEU A 454 33.18 -22.07 3.80
N LEU A 455 33.92 -22.39 2.74
CA LEU A 455 33.51 -22.09 1.37
C LEU A 455 32.19 -22.80 0.99
N GLY A 456 32.04 -24.07 1.34
CA GLY A 456 30.82 -24.83 1.06
C GLY A 456 29.60 -24.24 1.78
N GLN A 457 29.78 -23.78 3.02
CA GLN A 457 28.72 -23.16 3.81
C GLN A 457 28.34 -21.78 3.27
N GLN A 458 29.32 -20.96 2.92
CA GLN A 458 29.07 -19.67 2.25
C GLN A 458 28.29 -19.86 0.94
N GLN A 459 28.62 -20.88 0.14
CA GLN A 459 27.89 -21.19 -1.09
C GLN A 459 26.44 -21.59 -0.81
N HIS A 460 26.21 -22.45 0.19
CA HIS A 460 24.87 -22.85 0.61
C HIS A 460 24.04 -21.65 1.08
N THR A 461 24.59 -20.79 1.94
CA THR A 461 23.88 -19.63 2.50
C THR A 461 23.55 -18.59 1.43
N ARG A 462 24.46 -18.34 0.48
CA ARG A 462 24.16 -17.49 -0.69
C ARG A 462 23.05 -18.08 -1.56
N ALA A 463 23.03 -19.39 -1.76
CA ALA A 463 21.97 -20.06 -2.50
C ALA A 463 20.63 -20.00 -1.75
N ALA A 464 20.62 -20.17 -0.43
CA ALA A 464 19.43 -20.04 0.40
C ALA A 464 18.85 -18.62 0.36
N LEU A 465 19.68 -17.59 0.44
CA LEU A 465 19.25 -16.19 0.29
C LEU A 465 18.66 -15.94 -1.11
N ALA A 466 19.31 -16.45 -2.17
CA ALA A 466 18.81 -16.34 -3.54
C ALA A 466 17.50 -17.12 -3.76
N GLU A 467 17.30 -18.25 -3.08
CA GLU A 467 16.03 -18.97 -3.08
C GLU A 467 14.92 -18.11 -2.48
N VAL A 468 15.13 -17.53 -1.30
CA VAL A 468 14.16 -16.65 -0.65
C VAL A 468 13.82 -15.45 -1.52
N GLU A 469 14.82 -14.81 -2.13
CA GLU A 469 14.62 -13.69 -3.05
C GLU A 469 13.77 -14.13 -4.26
N SER A 470 14.14 -15.23 -4.92
CA SER A 470 13.42 -15.75 -6.09
C SER A 470 11.98 -16.18 -5.74
N ARG A 471 11.78 -16.73 -4.54
CA ARG A 471 10.46 -17.14 -4.02
C ARG A 471 9.56 -15.94 -3.84
N VAL A 472 10.06 -14.88 -3.21
CA VAL A 472 9.33 -13.63 -3.02
C VAL A 472 9.03 -12.97 -4.36
N GLN A 473 9.98 -12.98 -5.29
CA GLN A 473 9.78 -12.43 -6.63
C GLN A 473 8.71 -13.22 -7.43
N ALA A 474 8.69 -14.55 -7.33
CA ALA A 474 7.66 -15.39 -7.94
C ALA A 474 6.27 -15.14 -7.34
N LEU A 475 6.17 -14.96 -6.02
CA LEU A 475 4.91 -14.56 -5.38
C LEU A 475 4.48 -13.16 -5.84
N ARG A 476 5.40 -12.21 -5.91
CA ARG A 476 5.12 -10.84 -6.34
C ARG A 476 4.53 -10.81 -7.74
N SER A 477 5.19 -11.42 -8.72
CA SER A 477 4.71 -11.44 -10.10
C SER A 477 3.41 -12.24 -10.27
N TYR A 478 3.18 -13.25 -9.42
CA TYR A 478 1.91 -13.97 -9.37
C TYR A 478 0.77 -13.06 -8.88
N TYR A 479 0.91 -12.39 -7.73
CA TYR A 479 -0.14 -11.51 -7.19
C TYR A 479 -0.35 -10.28 -8.06
N GLN A 480 0.71 -9.68 -8.61
CA GLN A 480 0.58 -8.56 -9.55
C GLN A 480 -0.23 -8.97 -10.79
N LEU A 481 -0.04 -10.20 -11.30
CA LEU A 481 -0.85 -10.71 -12.42
C LEU A 481 -2.32 -10.91 -12.01
N GLN A 482 -2.60 -11.48 -10.84
CA GLN A 482 -3.98 -11.64 -10.35
C GLN A 482 -4.69 -10.30 -10.13
N ILE A 483 -4.00 -9.33 -9.53
CA ILE A 483 -4.51 -7.97 -9.34
C ILE A 483 -4.76 -7.32 -10.70
N ALA A 484 -3.82 -7.44 -11.64
CA ALA A 484 -3.94 -6.88 -12.99
C ALA A 484 -5.09 -7.52 -13.79
N ALA A 485 -5.36 -8.80 -13.60
CA ALA A 485 -6.50 -9.48 -14.20
C ALA A 485 -7.83 -9.20 -13.48
N GLY A 486 -7.80 -8.52 -12.34
CA GLY A 486 -8.98 -8.27 -11.51
C GLY A 486 -9.51 -9.50 -10.78
N GLU A 487 -8.72 -10.58 -10.72
CA GLU A 487 -9.06 -11.81 -9.98
C GLU A 487 -8.93 -11.58 -8.47
N LEU A 488 -7.93 -10.81 -8.04
CA LEU A 488 -7.82 -10.33 -6.66
C LEU A 488 -8.38 -8.91 -6.55
N ASN A 489 -9.69 -8.81 -6.31
CA ASN A 489 -10.37 -7.53 -6.13
C ASN A 489 -11.37 -7.59 -4.97
N PRO A 490 -10.90 -7.43 -3.72
CA PRO A 490 -11.76 -7.53 -2.53
C PRO A 490 -12.82 -6.42 -2.45
N PHE A 491 -12.69 -5.36 -3.25
CA PHE A 491 -13.65 -4.25 -3.32
C PHE A 491 -14.66 -4.39 -4.46
N ALA A 492 -14.60 -5.47 -5.26
CA ALA A 492 -15.54 -5.73 -6.37
C ALA A 492 -16.98 -6.04 -5.93
N SER A 493 -17.27 -6.01 -4.62
CA SER A 493 -18.50 -6.41 -3.93
C SER A 493 -18.72 -7.92 -3.83
N SER A 494 -19.17 -8.33 -2.64
CA SER A 494 -19.88 -9.58 -2.40
C SER A 494 -21.05 -9.72 -3.37
N THR A 495 -20.89 -10.54 -4.41
CA THR A 495 -21.73 -11.71 -4.79
C THR A 495 -21.26 -12.23 -6.16
N PRO A 496 -21.03 -13.54 -6.32
CA PRO A 496 -20.40 -14.12 -7.49
C PRO A 496 -21.30 -14.21 -8.72
N ILE A 497 -20.62 -14.36 -9.86
CA ILE A 497 -20.99 -15.14 -11.05
C ILE A 497 -22.27 -15.96 -10.88
N ASN A 498 -23.29 -15.65 -11.68
CA ASN A 498 -24.27 -16.65 -12.06
C ASN A 498 -24.35 -16.71 -13.60
N SER A 499 -23.35 -17.38 -14.18
CA SER A 499 -23.48 -17.98 -15.51
C SER A 499 -23.88 -19.45 -15.36
N SER A 500 -25.07 -19.75 -15.90
CA SER A 500 -25.59 -21.07 -16.30
C SER A 500 -26.26 -22.00 -15.26
N LYS A 501 -27.59 -21.87 -15.18
CA LYS A 501 -28.63 -22.94 -15.12
C LYS A 501 -29.97 -22.19 -15.29
N THR A 502 -30.86 -22.40 -16.24
CA THR A 502 -31.14 -23.44 -17.24
C THR A 502 -32.15 -22.84 -18.22
N LEU A 503 -31.88 -22.91 -19.53
CA LEU A 503 -32.93 -23.05 -20.54
C LEU A 503 -33.42 -24.49 -20.46
N SER A 504 -34.61 -24.71 -19.90
CA SER A 504 -35.51 -25.85 -20.17
C SER A 504 -36.63 -25.88 -19.13
N GLY A 505 -37.88 -25.87 -19.58
CA GLY A 505 -39.00 -26.40 -18.81
C GLY A 505 -40.25 -25.51 -18.80
N ASN A 506 -41.18 -25.85 -19.67
CA ASN A 506 -42.58 -25.41 -19.73
C ASN A 506 -43.26 -25.32 -18.35
N LEU A 507 -44.03 -24.25 -18.11
CA LEU A 507 -45.50 -24.24 -18.02
C LEU A 507 -46.01 -22.80 -17.89
#